data_AF-X8CJ60-F1
#
_entry.id   AF-X8CJ60-F1
#
_cell.length_a   1.000
_cell.length_b   1.000
_cell.length_c   1.000
_cell.angle_alpha   90.00
_cell.angle_beta   90.00
_cell.angle_gamma   90.00
#
_symmetry.space_group_name_H-M   'P 1'
#
loop_
_entity.id
_entity.type
_entity.pdbx_description
1 polymer ?
#
loop_
_entity_poly.entity_id
_entity_poly.type
_entity_poly.pdbx_seq_one_letter_code
_entity_poly.pdbx_strand_id
1 'polypeptide(L)' 'MIAFPKTGGGVDPLTDAPAPITAQQRKESGIDAKPEKVDRA' A
#
# COMPACT_ATOMS: atom_id res chain seq x y z
N MET A 1 15.70 -21.92 -3.68
CA MET A 1 14.72 -21.94 -2.56
C MET A 1 14.52 -20.51 -2.10
N ILE A 2 13.28 -20.03 -2.00
CA ILE A 2 12.94 -18.68 -1.52
C ILE A 2 12.50 -18.81 -0.06
N ALA A 3 13.05 -17.98 0.83
CA ALA A 3 12.81 -18.10 2.28
C ALA A 3 11.35 -17.79 2.68
N PHE A 4 10.66 -16.93 1.94
CA PHE A 4 9.29 -16.50 2.23
C PHE A 4 8.45 -16.36 0.94
N PRO A 5 7.87 -17.45 0.43
CA PRO A 5 7.00 -17.40 -0.74
C PRO A 5 5.68 -16.70 -0.40
N LYS A 6 5.25 -15.76 -1.25
CA LYS A 6 3.88 -15.22 -1.22
C LYS A 6 2.96 -16.13 -2.04
N THR A 7 1.69 -16.27 -1.65
CA THR A 7 0.72 -17.06 -2.42
C THR A 7 0.25 -16.31 -3.68
N GLY A 8 -0.36 -17.02 -4.63
CA GLY A 8 -0.84 -16.44 -5.91
C GLY A 8 -1.90 -15.33 -5.77
N GLY A 9 -2.44 -15.11 -4.57
CA GLY A 9 -3.35 -14.00 -4.25
C GLY A 9 -2.67 -12.77 -3.60
N GLY A 10 -1.34 -12.75 -3.51
CA GLY A 10 -0.60 -11.65 -2.87
C GLY A 10 -0.68 -11.62 -1.34
N VAL A 11 -1.34 -12.62 -0.74
CA VAL A 11 -1.47 -12.78 0.71
C VAL A 11 -0.27 -13.55 1.24
N ASP A 12 0.27 -13.06 2.35
CA ASP A 12 1.29 -13.75 3.12
C ASP A 12 0.63 -14.60 4.22
N PRO A 13 0.62 -15.93 4.11
CA PRO A 13 -0.03 -16.80 5.08
C PRO A 13 0.70 -16.85 6.44
N LEU A 14 1.91 -16.30 6.54
CA LEU A 14 2.66 -16.24 7.81
C LEU A 14 2.35 -14.99 8.62
N THR A 15 1.86 -13.92 7.97
CA THR A 15 1.69 -12.60 8.60
C THR A 15 0.33 -11.95 8.34
N ASP A 16 -0.52 -12.62 7.57
CA ASP A 16 -1.82 -12.11 7.08
C ASP A 16 -1.71 -10.75 6.36
N ALA A 17 -0.54 -10.46 5.79
CA ALA A 17 -0.38 -9.27 4.96
C ALA A 17 -1.21 -9.41 3.66
N PRO A 18 -1.84 -8.33 3.16
CA PRO A 18 -1.68 -6.95 3.62
C PRO A 18 -2.55 -6.55 4.83
N ALA A 19 -1.94 -5.87 5.80
CA ALA A 19 -2.65 -5.25 6.92
C ALA A 19 -3.10 -3.82 6.58
N PRO A 20 -4.23 -3.33 7.13
CA PRO A 20 -4.65 -1.95 6.97
C PRO A 20 -3.69 -0.99 7.69
N ILE A 21 -3.45 0.18 7.08
CA ILE A 21 -2.68 1.27 7.68
C ILE A 21 -3.59 2.31 8.34
N THR A 22 -3.08 2.99 9.37
CA THR A 22 -3.83 4.05 10.08
C THR A 22 -4.03 5.29 9.21
N ALA A 23 -5.03 6.12 9.56
CA ALA A 23 -5.27 7.40 8.88
C ALA A 23 -4.08 8.36 8.98
N GLN A 24 -3.36 8.34 10.11
CA GLN A 24 -2.16 9.17 10.29
C GLN A 24 -1.05 8.74 9.30
N GLN A 25 -0.79 7.43 9.19
CA GLN A 25 0.20 6.90 8.25
C GLN A 25 -0.18 7.19 6.78
N ARG A 26 -1.47 7.12 6.45
CA ARG A 26 -1.96 7.51 5.11
C ARG A 26 -1.69 8.98 4.81
N LYS A 27 -1.94 9.85 5.80
CA LYS A 27 -1.69 11.29 5.70
C LYS A 27 -0.20 11.60 5.57
N GLU A 28 0.65 10.97 6.39
CA GLU A 28 2.11 11.11 6.34
C GLU A 28 2.68 10.66 4.99
N SER A 29 2.14 9.58 4.43
CA SER A 29 2.58 9.04 3.14
C SER A 29 1.98 9.77 1.92
N GLY A 30 1.08 10.74 2.13
CA GLY A 30 0.42 11.48 1.05
C GLY A 30 -0.49 10.62 0.16
N ILE A 31 -0.94 9.45 0.63
CA ILE A 31 -1.72 8.49 -0.18
C ILE A 31 -3.03 9.10 -0.66
N ASP A 32 -3.68 9.87 0.20
CA ASP A 32 -4.98 10.49 -0.08
C ASP A 32 -4.83 11.91 -0.66
N ALA A 33 -3.62 12.32 -1.07
CA ALA A 33 -3.40 13.62 -1.67
C ALA A 33 -4.10 13.72 -3.03
N LYS A 34 -4.93 14.76 -3.21
CA LYS A 34 -5.54 15.04 -4.50
C LYS A 34 -4.47 15.59 -5.44
N PRO A 35 -4.36 15.09 -6.68
CA PRO A 35 -3.42 15.64 -7.64
C PRO A 35 -3.74 17.10 -7.87
N GLU A 36 -2.70 17.94 -7.93
CA GLU A 36 -2.88 19.31 -8.38
C GLU A 36 -3.37 19.28 -9.83
N LYS A 37 -4.39 20.09 -10.12
CA LYS A 37 -4.82 20.29 -11.50
C LYS A 37 -3.67 21.00 -12.20
N VAL A 38 -2.91 20.24 -12.97
CA VAL A 38 -1.96 20.83 -13.92
C VAL A 38 -2.81 21.44 -15.01
N ASP A 39 -3.10 22.74 -14.90
CA ASP A 39 -3.71 23.51 -15.97
C ASP A 39 -2.73 23.49 -17.15
N ARG A 40 -2.90 22.51 -18.04
CA ARG A 40 -2.22 22.48 -19.33
C ARG A 40 -2.92 23.52 -20.21
N ALA A 41 -2.35 24.73 -20.21
CA ALA A 41 -2.63 25.76 -21.20
C ALA A 41 -2.14 25.33 -22.59
#